data_AF-A0A351TGA0-F1
#
_entry.id   AF-A0A351TGA0-F1
#
_cell.length_a   1.000
_cell.length_b   1.000
_cell.length_c   1.000
_cell.angle_alpha   90.00
_cell.angle_beta   90.00
_cell.angle_gamma   90.00
#
_symmetry.space_group_name_H-M   'P 1'
#
loop_
_entity.id
_entity.type
_entity.pdbx_description
1 polymer ?
#
loop_
_entity_poly.entity_id
_entity_poly.type
_entity_poly.pdbx_seq_one_letter_code
_entity_poly.pdbx_strand_id
1 'polypeptide(L)'
;MNLHQGQKENPYINYPFCRDEILKPKIQQAHRMGIKYKLYYTVRELTTHAQEFFAVRSLGDEILLDGPAFRIAEHFKEGFFEQKETAESTGGPWLCEYLPEGYRPAWQTLLPDGDYDCSVATVGLSRWHNYYLEGLSWMVGETGADGIYLDGAGYDRQIMKRVRKVLDGSKEGCLIDFHSGNNFHPNYGLNNVLGQYMELLPSVDSLWIGEGFDYEGTAPDYWLIEISGIPFGLMGDMLHRGGNKWRGMVFGMTPRCNWPEGGSPLPIWQLWERFGMEGCTVHGWWDEECPVLPTHPSCKATAYVREERMLVAVASWAEEPVRTALEFHLPEGWEVAALRFTVPYIQDFQDEQPFCPGDSLLMEPAHGHIVIVEKGKGQ
;
A
#
# COMPACT_ATOMS: atom_id res chain seq x y z
N MET A 1 11.47 -4.66 1.38
CA MET A 1 11.90 -3.34 0.86
C MET A 1 11.50 -3.25 -0.59
N ASN A 2 11.00 -2.09 -1.02
CA ASN A 2 10.57 -1.85 -2.38
C ASN A 2 11.47 -0.77 -2.97
N LEU A 3 12.08 -1.05 -4.12
CA LEU A 3 12.86 -0.06 -4.86
C LEU A 3 11.97 0.58 -5.92
N HIS A 4 11.60 1.83 -5.66
CA HIS A 4 10.87 2.67 -6.59
C HIS A 4 11.76 3.08 -7.80
N GLN A 5 11.13 3.51 -8.89
CA GLN A 5 11.81 4.19 -10.00
C GLN A 5 12.29 5.60 -9.59
N GLY A 6 13.12 6.23 -10.42
CA GLY A 6 13.70 7.56 -10.17
C GLY A 6 14.90 7.58 -9.23
N GLN A 7 15.31 6.43 -8.72
CA GLN A 7 16.49 6.27 -7.87
C GLN A 7 17.71 5.88 -8.71
N LYS A 8 18.93 6.10 -8.20
CA LYS A 8 20.17 5.77 -8.93
C LYS A 8 20.21 4.30 -9.41
N GLU A 9 19.65 3.40 -8.61
CA GLU A 9 19.64 1.96 -8.86
C GLU A 9 18.56 1.52 -9.86
N ASN A 10 17.47 2.26 -9.93
CA ASN A 10 16.34 2.01 -10.81
C ASN A 10 15.82 3.36 -11.31
N PRO A 11 16.51 4.01 -12.27
CA PRO A 11 16.19 5.39 -12.62
C PRO A 11 14.94 5.50 -13.48
N TYR A 12 14.70 4.52 -14.35
CA TYR A 12 13.70 4.64 -15.41
C TYR A 12 12.41 3.89 -15.06
N ILE A 13 11.27 4.54 -15.32
CA ILE A 13 9.93 3.98 -15.13
C ILE A 13 9.79 2.68 -15.94
N ASN A 14 9.31 1.63 -15.27
CA ASN A 14 9.04 0.33 -15.88
C ASN A 14 10.23 -0.33 -16.60
N TYR A 15 11.47 0.01 -16.26
CA TYR A 15 12.65 -0.50 -16.97
C TYR A 15 13.85 -0.80 -16.04
N PRO A 16 13.76 -1.85 -15.21
CA PRO A 16 14.82 -2.22 -14.26
C PRO A 16 16.01 -2.97 -14.92
N PHE A 17 16.18 -2.84 -16.23
CA PHE A 17 17.17 -3.59 -17.01
C PHE A 17 18.52 -2.88 -17.09
N CYS A 18 19.58 -3.62 -17.40
CA CYS A 18 20.96 -3.10 -17.51
C CYS A 18 21.48 -2.42 -16.22
N ARG A 19 21.03 -2.90 -15.05
CA ARG A 19 21.42 -2.39 -13.72
C ARG A 19 21.90 -3.49 -12.76
N ASP A 20 22.14 -4.70 -13.27
CA ASP A 20 22.44 -5.87 -12.46
C ASP A 20 23.72 -5.70 -11.61
N GLU A 21 24.76 -5.03 -12.14
CA GLU A 21 25.99 -4.71 -11.39
C GLU A 21 25.73 -3.91 -10.10
N ILE A 22 24.71 -3.04 -10.11
CA ILE A 22 24.34 -2.20 -8.96
C ILE A 22 23.27 -2.88 -8.09
N LEU A 23 22.31 -3.57 -8.71
CA LEU A 23 21.20 -4.21 -8.01
C LEU A 23 21.64 -5.45 -7.24
N LYS A 24 22.45 -6.34 -7.82
CA LYS A 24 22.86 -7.60 -7.18
C LYS A 24 23.51 -7.39 -5.81
N PRO A 25 24.52 -6.51 -5.62
CA PRO A 25 25.13 -6.30 -4.31
C PRO A 25 24.15 -5.77 -3.25
N LYS A 26 23.20 -4.92 -3.65
CA LYS A 26 22.18 -4.35 -2.76
C LYS A 26 21.15 -5.39 -2.33
N ILE A 27 20.69 -6.20 -3.29
CA ILE A 27 19.77 -7.31 -3.01
C ILE A 27 20.45 -8.31 -2.06
N GLN A 28 21.70 -8.67 -2.32
CA GLN A 28 22.47 -9.54 -1.42
C GLN A 28 22.68 -8.94 -0.03
N GLN A 29 22.87 -7.62 0.08
CA GLN A 29 22.94 -6.95 1.37
C GLN A 29 21.61 -7.06 2.12
N ALA A 30 20.48 -6.82 1.45
CA ALA A 30 19.16 -6.98 2.05
C ALA A 30 18.93 -8.43 2.51
N HIS A 31 19.32 -9.43 1.72
CA HIS A 31 19.22 -10.84 2.10
C HIS A 31 20.06 -11.18 3.33
N ARG A 32 21.28 -10.64 3.46
CA ARG A 32 22.10 -10.80 4.69
C ARG A 32 21.43 -10.21 5.94
N MET A 33 20.50 -9.29 5.76
CA MET A 33 19.69 -8.70 6.83
C MET A 33 18.32 -9.38 7.00
N GLY A 34 18.02 -10.44 6.25
CA GLY A 34 16.72 -11.12 6.27
C GLY A 34 15.60 -10.33 5.57
N ILE A 35 15.93 -9.36 4.73
CA ILE A 35 14.97 -8.47 4.06
C ILE A 35 14.79 -8.89 2.60
N LYS A 36 13.54 -9.10 2.19
CA LYS A 36 13.18 -9.27 0.78
C LYS A 36 13.24 -7.95 0.01
N TYR A 37 13.68 -8.00 -1.24
CA TYR A 37 13.91 -6.85 -2.12
C TYR A 37 13.04 -6.95 -3.37
N LYS A 38 12.09 -6.04 -3.54
CA LYS A 38 11.15 -6.00 -4.68
C LYS A 38 11.44 -4.79 -5.58
N LEU A 39 11.35 -4.97 -6.89
CA LEU A 39 11.60 -3.90 -7.86
C LEU A 39 10.30 -3.31 -8.40
N TYR A 40 10.26 -2.00 -8.61
CA TYR A 40 9.20 -1.36 -9.39
C TYR A 40 9.25 -1.86 -10.83
N TYR A 41 8.22 -2.59 -11.27
CA TYR A 41 8.14 -3.05 -12.66
C TYR A 41 6.71 -3.43 -13.09
N THR A 42 6.08 -2.55 -13.87
CA THR A 42 4.78 -2.79 -14.54
C THR A 42 4.87 -2.42 -16.03
N VAL A 43 3.75 -2.38 -16.74
CA VAL A 43 3.67 -2.05 -18.18
C VAL A 43 2.49 -1.14 -18.50
N ARG A 44 2.32 -0.09 -17.70
CA ARG A 44 1.39 0.99 -18.03
C ARG A 44 2.00 1.99 -19.03
N GLU A 45 3.33 2.08 -19.00
CA GLU A 45 4.10 3.13 -19.65
C GLU A 45 5.48 2.56 -20.02
N LEU A 46 6.08 3.07 -21.09
CA LEU A 46 7.42 2.71 -21.53
C LEU A 46 8.32 3.95 -21.54
N THR A 47 9.42 3.89 -20.78
CA THR A 47 10.47 4.92 -20.79
C THR A 47 11.10 5.07 -22.17
N THR A 48 11.49 6.30 -22.51
CA THR A 48 12.27 6.62 -23.72
C THR A 48 13.71 6.08 -23.63
N HIS A 49 14.16 5.64 -22.45
CA HIS A 49 15.45 4.99 -22.23
C HIS A 49 15.44 3.48 -22.53
N ALA A 50 14.30 2.91 -22.90
CA ALA A 50 14.22 1.50 -23.30
C ALA A 50 15.01 1.28 -24.60
N GLN A 51 15.91 0.29 -24.63
CA GLN A 51 16.77 0.02 -25.79
C GLN A 51 15.96 -0.29 -27.06
N GLU A 52 14.80 -0.89 -26.87
CA GLU A 52 13.87 -1.32 -27.89
C GLU A 52 12.80 -0.29 -28.22
N PHE A 53 12.87 0.93 -27.64
CA PHE A 53 11.85 1.96 -27.79
C PHE A 53 11.51 2.26 -29.26
N PHE A 54 12.50 2.45 -30.13
CA PHE A 54 12.25 2.71 -31.56
C PHE A 54 11.73 1.50 -32.32
N ALA A 55 12.10 0.28 -31.91
CA ALA A 55 11.52 -0.94 -32.47
C ALA A 55 10.03 -1.02 -32.10
N VAL A 56 9.67 -0.74 -30.84
CA VAL A 56 8.29 -0.64 -30.38
C VAL A 56 7.54 0.46 -31.14
N ARG A 57 8.14 1.65 -31.29
CA ARG A 57 7.53 2.78 -32.02
C ARG A 57 7.26 2.46 -33.49
N SER A 58 8.08 1.60 -34.10
CA SER A 58 7.89 1.17 -35.50
C SER A 58 6.62 0.33 -35.71
N LEU A 59 6.03 -0.19 -34.63
CA LEU A 59 4.76 -0.94 -34.65
C LEU A 59 3.52 -0.03 -34.62
N GLY A 60 3.69 1.28 -34.70
CA GLY A 60 2.57 2.23 -34.67
C GLY A 60 1.88 2.26 -33.31
N ASP A 61 0.55 2.16 -33.33
CA ASP A 61 -0.35 2.23 -32.18
C ASP A 61 -0.64 0.86 -31.53
N GLU A 62 0.09 -0.20 -31.92
CA GLU A 62 -0.14 -1.54 -31.37
C GLU A 62 0.26 -1.63 -29.88
N ILE A 63 1.37 -1.00 -29.51
CA ILE A 63 1.95 -1.06 -28.16
C ILE A 63 1.94 0.30 -27.49
N LEU A 64 2.31 1.36 -28.21
CA LEU A 64 2.25 2.72 -27.69
C LEU A 64 0.86 3.28 -27.93
N LEU A 65 0.26 3.84 -26.90
CA LEU A 65 -1.05 4.45 -27.03
C LEU A 65 -0.92 5.72 -27.87
N ASP A 66 -1.66 5.78 -28.97
CA ASP A 66 -1.87 7.03 -29.69
C ASP A 66 -2.92 7.88 -28.98
N GLY A 67 -2.80 9.19 -29.09
CA GLY A 67 -3.80 10.12 -28.63
C GLY A 67 -3.23 11.48 -28.26
N PRO A 68 -4.10 12.47 -28.05
CA PRO A 68 -3.70 13.71 -27.41
C PRO A 68 -3.13 13.39 -26.02
N ALA A 69 -2.09 14.13 -25.63
CA ALA A 69 -1.59 14.29 -24.26
C ALA A 69 -2.21 13.32 -23.24
N PHE A 70 -1.51 12.23 -22.88
CA PHE A 70 -1.89 11.48 -21.68
C PHE A 70 -1.55 12.34 -20.47
N ARG A 71 -2.39 12.23 -19.44
CA ARG A 71 -2.27 13.01 -18.22
C ARG A 71 -2.06 12.06 -17.07
N ILE A 72 -0.84 11.95 -16.54
CA ILE A 72 -0.47 11.81 -15.11
C ILE A 72 1.03 12.18 -15.02
N ALA A 73 1.57 12.96 -14.08
CA ALA A 73 1.06 14.08 -13.30
C ALA A 73 2.26 15.02 -13.07
N GLU A 74 2.07 16.33 -13.14
CA GLU A 74 3.03 17.23 -12.50
C GLU A 74 2.72 17.23 -11.00
N HIS A 75 2.97 16.11 -10.30
CA HIS A 75 2.83 16.04 -8.82
C HIS A 75 3.72 17.08 -8.12
N PHE A 76 4.80 17.48 -8.81
CA PHE A 76 5.72 18.51 -8.36
C PHE A 76 5.16 19.92 -8.49
N LYS A 77 3.99 20.09 -9.11
CA LYS A 77 3.30 21.37 -9.10
C LYS A 77 2.51 21.47 -7.81
N GLU A 78 2.91 22.39 -6.95
CA GLU A 78 2.14 22.78 -5.76
C GLU A 78 0.68 23.06 -6.18
N GLY A 79 -0.28 22.50 -5.46
CA GLY A 79 -1.68 22.63 -5.83
C GLY A 79 -2.17 21.64 -6.90
N PHE A 80 -1.44 20.56 -7.24
CA PHE A 80 -1.82 19.62 -8.31
C PHE A 80 -3.20 18.98 -8.07
N PHE A 81 -3.47 18.52 -6.85
CA PHE A 81 -4.75 17.91 -6.49
C PHE A 81 -5.88 18.95 -6.34
N GLU A 82 -5.53 20.24 -6.27
CA GLU A 82 -6.44 21.37 -6.12
C GLU A 82 -6.79 22.06 -7.46
N GLN A 83 -6.17 21.66 -8.58
CA GLN A 83 -6.40 22.23 -9.90
C GLN A 83 -7.71 21.72 -10.53
N LYS A 84 -8.64 22.64 -10.81
CA LYS A 84 -9.90 22.35 -11.52
C LYS A 84 -9.70 22.08 -13.02
N GLU A 85 -8.66 22.65 -13.62
CA GLU A 85 -8.27 22.47 -15.03
C GLU A 85 -6.75 22.47 -15.14
N THR A 86 -6.16 21.49 -15.82
CA THR A 86 -4.74 21.44 -16.19
C THR A 86 -4.58 21.54 -17.70
N ALA A 87 -3.52 22.17 -18.18
CA ALA A 87 -3.19 22.27 -19.61
C ALA A 87 -2.93 20.87 -20.21
N GLU A 88 -3.03 20.74 -21.53
CA GLU A 88 -2.56 19.55 -22.24
C GLU A 88 -1.03 19.42 -22.06
N SER A 89 -0.57 18.28 -21.56
CA SER A 89 0.86 18.00 -21.43
C SER A 89 1.39 17.42 -22.72
N THR A 90 2.41 18.03 -23.31
CA THR A 90 3.13 17.47 -24.47
C THR A 90 4.20 16.47 -24.05
N GLY A 91 4.37 16.19 -22.76
CA GLY A 91 5.51 15.44 -22.26
C GLY A 91 6.75 16.30 -22.02
N GLY A 92 7.84 15.65 -21.58
CA GLY A 92 9.13 16.30 -21.38
C GLY A 92 9.82 16.67 -22.71
N PRO A 93 10.86 17.51 -22.70
CA PRO A 93 11.47 18.07 -23.91
C PRO A 93 11.91 17.03 -24.95
N TRP A 94 12.41 15.88 -24.50
CA TRP A 94 12.81 14.78 -25.39
C TRP A 94 11.64 14.27 -26.24
N LEU A 95 10.46 14.08 -25.63
CA LEU A 95 9.28 13.62 -26.37
C LEU A 95 8.88 14.63 -27.45
N CYS A 96 8.90 15.93 -27.12
CA CYS A 96 8.58 17.00 -28.07
C CYS A 96 9.54 17.09 -29.26
N GLU A 97 10.82 16.80 -29.06
CA GLU A 97 11.84 16.89 -30.11
C GLU A 97 11.88 15.64 -30.99
N TYR A 98 11.77 14.45 -30.38
CA TYR A 98 12.03 13.17 -31.06
C TYR A 98 10.77 12.39 -31.44
N LEU A 99 9.61 12.73 -30.88
CA LEU A 99 8.31 12.18 -31.26
C LEU A 99 7.42 13.31 -31.77
N PRO A 100 7.36 13.55 -33.09
CA PRO A 100 6.55 14.64 -33.65
C PRO A 100 5.03 14.39 -33.52
N GLU A 101 4.61 13.12 -33.55
CA GLU A 101 3.20 12.70 -33.44
C GLU A 101 3.08 11.22 -33.05
N GLY A 102 1.87 10.79 -32.71
CA GLY A 102 1.53 9.38 -32.52
C GLY A 102 1.96 8.81 -31.17
N TYR A 103 1.83 9.60 -30.09
CA TYR A 103 2.16 9.14 -28.73
C TYR A 103 1.33 9.87 -27.67
N ARG A 104 1.08 9.17 -26.56
CA ARG A 104 0.52 9.74 -25.33
C ARG A 104 1.61 9.88 -24.26
N PRO A 105 2.04 11.10 -23.89
CA PRO A 105 3.06 11.30 -22.85
C PRO A 105 2.57 10.82 -21.48
N ALA A 106 3.41 10.09 -20.76
CA ALA A 106 3.06 9.52 -19.46
C ALA A 106 4.02 9.99 -18.35
N TRP A 107 4.22 9.17 -17.31
CA TRP A 107 5.05 9.52 -16.16
C TRP A 107 6.39 10.15 -16.56
N GLN A 108 6.79 11.20 -15.82
CA GLN A 108 8.06 11.89 -16.00
C GLN A 108 8.77 12.02 -14.67
N THR A 109 10.08 11.87 -14.67
CA THR A 109 10.90 12.02 -13.46
C THR A 109 12.17 12.81 -13.78
N LEU A 110 12.39 13.87 -13.01
CA LEU A 110 13.70 14.53 -12.95
C LEU A 110 14.66 13.61 -12.20
N LEU A 111 15.71 13.18 -12.88
CA LEU A 111 16.73 12.30 -12.34
C LEU A 111 17.75 13.07 -11.50
N PRO A 112 18.46 12.42 -10.56
CA PRO A 112 19.43 13.10 -9.68
C PRO A 112 20.59 13.80 -10.40
N ASP A 113 20.90 13.42 -11.63
CA ASP A 113 21.93 14.03 -12.48
C ASP A 113 21.41 15.22 -13.30
N GLY A 114 20.13 15.56 -13.17
CA GLY A 114 19.46 16.65 -13.88
C GLY A 114 18.88 16.26 -15.23
N ASP A 115 19.01 14.99 -15.65
CA ASP A 115 18.33 14.47 -16.83
C ASP A 115 16.86 14.14 -16.54
N TYR A 116 16.06 13.88 -17.58
CA TYR A 116 14.67 13.49 -17.46
C TYR A 116 14.46 12.05 -17.93
N ASP A 117 13.80 11.26 -17.11
CA ASP A 117 13.09 10.09 -17.58
C ASP A 117 11.72 10.53 -18.10
N CYS A 118 11.51 10.36 -19.40
CA CYS A 118 10.22 10.58 -20.06
C CYS A 118 9.64 9.23 -20.47
N SER A 119 8.32 9.11 -20.46
CA SER A 119 7.67 7.86 -20.89
C SER A 119 6.45 8.10 -21.75
N VAL A 120 6.05 7.04 -22.45
CA VAL A 120 4.87 7.00 -23.31
C VAL A 120 3.92 5.94 -22.76
N ALA A 121 2.63 6.26 -22.66
CA ALA A 121 1.61 5.33 -22.22
C ALA A 121 1.54 4.14 -23.19
N THR A 122 1.42 2.93 -22.66
CA THR A 122 1.22 1.75 -23.50
C THR A 122 -0.27 1.47 -23.64
N VAL A 123 -0.64 0.86 -24.76
CA VAL A 123 -1.92 0.17 -24.89
C VAL A 123 -1.98 -0.90 -23.79
N GLY A 124 -3.19 -1.13 -23.23
CA GLY A 124 -3.44 -2.17 -22.24
C GLY A 124 -3.10 -3.56 -22.80
N LEU A 125 -4.09 -4.40 -23.14
CA LEU A 125 -3.76 -5.74 -23.64
C LEU A 125 -3.08 -5.71 -25.03
N SER A 126 -1.79 -6.05 -25.06
CA SER A 126 -0.96 -6.08 -26.28
C SER A 126 0.12 -7.17 -26.21
N ARG A 127 0.80 -7.44 -27.34
CA ARG A 127 1.92 -8.41 -27.39
C ARG A 127 3.08 -8.04 -26.45
N TRP A 128 3.16 -6.78 -26.04
CA TRP A 128 4.17 -6.29 -25.10
C TRP A 128 4.15 -7.04 -23.77
N HIS A 129 3.00 -7.60 -23.39
CA HIS A 129 2.88 -8.43 -22.19
C HIS A 129 3.76 -9.68 -22.23
N ASN A 130 4.06 -10.22 -23.41
CA ASN A 130 4.98 -11.35 -23.52
C ASN A 130 6.42 -10.91 -23.23
N TYR A 131 6.80 -9.71 -23.68
CA TYR A 131 8.09 -9.11 -23.35
C TYR A 131 8.19 -8.82 -21.85
N TYR A 132 7.14 -8.23 -21.26
CA TYR A 132 7.06 -7.99 -19.82
C TYR A 132 7.25 -9.26 -18.98
N LEU A 133 6.54 -10.33 -19.35
CA LEU A 133 6.59 -11.59 -18.61
C LEU A 133 7.97 -12.26 -18.73
N GLU A 134 8.59 -12.24 -19.90
CA GLU A 134 9.97 -12.74 -20.04
C GLU A 134 10.95 -11.85 -19.27
N GLY A 135 10.79 -10.52 -19.36
CA GLY A 135 11.57 -9.55 -18.63
C GLY A 135 11.46 -9.71 -17.11
N LEU A 136 10.28 -10.06 -16.60
CA LEU A 136 10.06 -10.40 -15.19
C LEU A 136 10.87 -11.63 -14.78
N SER A 137 10.82 -12.69 -15.58
CA SER A 137 11.56 -13.92 -15.31
C SER A 137 13.07 -13.67 -15.31
N TRP A 138 13.56 -12.97 -16.35
CA TRP A 138 14.95 -12.58 -16.47
C TRP A 138 15.38 -11.69 -15.30
N MET A 139 14.61 -10.67 -14.95
CA MET A 139 14.95 -9.73 -13.87
C MET A 139 15.11 -10.46 -12.54
N VAL A 140 14.17 -11.34 -12.19
CA VAL A 140 14.25 -12.12 -10.95
C VAL A 140 15.44 -13.08 -10.98
N GLY A 141 15.62 -13.82 -12.07
CA GLY A 141 16.71 -14.79 -12.21
C GLY A 141 18.10 -14.14 -12.21
N GLU A 142 18.24 -13.00 -12.87
CA GLU A 142 19.53 -12.31 -13.03
C GLU A 142 19.89 -11.53 -11.77
N THR A 143 18.96 -10.75 -11.22
CA THR A 143 19.26 -9.86 -10.09
C THR A 143 19.14 -10.55 -8.73
N GLY A 144 18.37 -11.64 -8.67
CA GLY A 144 18.00 -12.31 -7.42
C GLY A 144 16.90 -11.59 -6.64
N ALA A 145 16.17 -10.65 -7.24
CA ALA A 145 15.05 -9.96 -6.61
C ALA A 145 13.98 -10.93 -6.07
N ASP A 146 13.23 -10.50 -5.07
CA ASP A 146 12.20 -11.28 -4.39
C ASP A 146 10.79 -10.91 -4.86
N GLY A 147 10.66 -10.44 -6.10
CA GLY A 147 9.40 -10.06 -6.73
C GLY A 147 9.31 -8.58 -7.08
N ILE A 148 8.09 -8.07 -7.13
CA ILE A 148 7.80 -6.76 -7.73
C ILE A 148 6.91 -5.87 -6.86
N TYR A 149 7.02 -4.59 -7.14
CA TYR A 149 6.12 -3.55 -6.67
C TYR A 149 5.37 -2.99 -7.89
N LEU A 150 4.04 -2.98 -7.81
CA LEU A 150 3.13 -2.47 -8.83
C LEU A 150 2.53 -1.14 -8.35
N ASP A 151 2.54 -0.14 -9.22
CA ASP A 151 1.88 1.15 -9.01
C ASP A 151 0.81 1.33 -10.09
N GLY A 152 -0.38 0.85 -9.74
CA GLY A 152 -1.42 0.47 -10.70
C GLY A 152 -0.98 -0.66 -11.64
N ALA A 153 -1.92 -1.12 -12.46
CA ALA A 153 -1.67 -2.12 -13.48
C ALA A 153 -2.37 -1.74 -14.81
N GLY A 154 -1.70 -2.00 -15.92
CA GLY A 154 -2.22 -1.77 -17.28
C GLY A 154 -2.86 -3.01 -17.90
N TYR A 155 -3.14 -4.05 -17.11
CA TYR A 155 -3.50 -5.37 -17.60
C TYR A 155 -4.54 -6.07 -16.74
N ASP A 156 -5.17 -7.08 -17.33
CA ASP A 156 -6.27 -7.83 -16.75
C ASP A 156 -5.82 -9.01 -15.86
N ARG A 157 -6.81 -9.69 -15.28
CA ARG A 157 -6.62 -10.92 -14.52
C ARG A 157 -5.85 -12.02 -15.25
N GLN A 158 -5.95 -12.14 -16.58
CA GLN A 158 -5.25 -13.21 -17.30
C GLN A 158 -3.75 -12.95 -17.35
N ILE A 159 -3.34 -11.70 -17.54
CA ILE A 159 -1.94 -11.32 -17.42
C ILE A 159 -1.48 -11.46 -15.97
N MET A 160 -2.27 -11.02 -14.98
CA MET A 160 -1.88 -11.12 -13.57
C MET A 160 -1.59 -12.57 -13.13
N LYS A 161 -2.39 -13.54 -13.58
CA LYS A 161 -2.09 -14.96 -13.35
C LYS A 161 -0.76 -15.39 -13.96
N ARG A 162 -0.42 -14.87 -15.15
CA ARG A 162 0.86 -15.16 -15.80
C ARG A 162 2.02 -14.51 -15.04
N VAL A 163 1.84 -13.29 -14.53
CA VAL A 163 2.81 -12.61 -13.65
C VAL A 163 3.11 -13.47 -12.44
N ARG A 164 2.06 -13.88 -11.69
CA ARG A 164 2.21 -14.76 -10.52
C ARG A 164 2.95 -16.05 -10.87
N LYS A 165 2.53 -16.74 -11.93
CA LYS A 165 3.15 -17.99 -12.39
C LYS A 165 4.62 -17.82 -12.78
N VAL A 166 4.96 -16.72 -13.46
CA VAL A 166 6.35 -16.42 -13.84
C VAL A 166 7.21 -16.17 -12.60
N LEU A 167 6.73 -15.37 -11.65
CA LEU A 167 7.47 -15.09 -10.43
C LEU A 167 7.70 -16.37 -9.61
N ASP A 168 6.65 -17.17 -9.41
CA ASP A 168 6.75 -18.46 -8.69
C ASP A 168 7.69 -19.45 -9.38
N GLY A 169 7.71 -19.45 -10.71
CA GLY A 169 8.62 -20.29 -11.50
C GLY A 169 10.06 -19.78 -11.54
N SER A 170 10.29 -18.49 -11.29
CA SER A 170 11.62 -17.87 -11.36
C SER A 170 12.34 -17.93 -10.02
N LYS A 171 11.62 -17.76 -8.90
CA LYS A 171 12.18 -17.86 -7.56
C LYS A 171 11.10 -18.14 -6.52
N GLU A 172 11.37 -19.11 -5.64
CA GLU A 172 10.47 -19.43 -4.53
C GLU A 172 10.30 -18.22 -3.59
N GLY A 173 9.06 -17.97 -3.18
CA GLY A 173 8.74 -16.92 -2.22
C GLY A 173 8.77 -15.50 -2.78
N CYS A 174 8.73 -15.32 -4.11
CA CYS A 174 8.51 -14.01 -4.70
C CYS A 174 7.20 -13.37 -4.21
N LEU A 175 7.25 -12.07 -3.92
CA LEU A 175 6.14 -11.27 -3.43
C LEU A 175 5.72 -10.21 -4.45
N ILE A 176 4.43 -9.92 -4.52
CA ILE A 176 3.86 -8.81 -5.29
C ILE A 176 3.23 -7.84 -4.31
N ASP A 177 3.76 -6.63 -4.26
CA ASP A 177 3.13 -5.51 -3.55
C ASP A 177 2.35 -4.67 -4.55
N PHE A 178 1.12 -4.30 -4.21
CA PHE A 178 0.28 -3.46 -5.07
C PHE A 178 -0.06 -2.13 -4.41
N HIS A 179 0.29 -1.07 -5.09
CA HIS A 179 -0.03 0.31 -4.75
C HIS A 179 -0.96 0.92 -5.78
N SER A 180 -1.82 1.81 -5.32
CA SER A 180 -2.53 2.76 -6.17
C SER A 180 -2.88 3.98 -5.33
N GLY A 181 -2.79 5.15 -5.96
CA GLY A 181 -3.44 6.35 -5.44
C GLY A 181 -4.95 6.31 -5.61
N ASN A 182 -5.62 7.28 -4.99
CA ASN A 182 -7.05 7.48 -5.08
C ASN A 182 -7.45 7.88 -6.51
N ASN A 183 -7.95 6.90 -7.26
CA ASN A 183 -8.39 7.12 -8.65
C ASN A 183 -9.78 7.77 -8.74
N PHE A 184 -10.43 8.07 -7.61
CA PHE A 184 -11.71 8.76 -7.56
C PHE A 184 -11.54 10.28 -7.73
N HIS A 185 -10.88 10.65 -8.82
CA HIS A 185 -10.60 12.03 -9.19
C HIS A 185 -10.76 12.18 -10.71
N PRO A 186 -11.24 13.32 -11.23
CA PRO A 186 -11.51 13.49 -12.66
C PRO A 186 -10.34 13.15 -13.59
N ASN A 187 -9.12 13.41 -13.14
CA ASN A 187 -7.89 13.09 -13.89
C ASN A 187 -7.57 11.59 -13.95
N TYR A 188 -8.13 10.77 -13.06
CA TYR A 188 -7.85 9.34 -12.92
C TYR A 188 -9.06 8.45 -13.26
N GLY A 189 -10.11 9.04 -13.84
CA GLY A 189 -11.26 8.30 -14.38
C GLY A 189 -12.41 8.07 -13.39
N LEU A 190 -12.37 8.69 -12.20
CA LEU A 190 -13.46 8.64 -11.20
C LEU A 190 -13.86 7.21 -10.80
N ASN A 191 -12.87 6.32 -10.63
CA ASN A 191 -13.09 4.94 -10.22
C ASN A 191 -12.56 4.69 -8.81
N ASN A 192 -13.25 3.85 -8.06
CA ASN A 192 -12.76 3.34 -6.79
C ASN A 192 -11.65 2.31 -7.03
N VAL A 193 -10.61 2.33 -6.20
CA VAL A 193 -9.37 1.56 -6.44
C VAL A 193 -9.63 0.06 -6.32
N LEU A 194 -10.28 -0.36 -5.23
CA LEU A 194 -10.53 -1.77 -5.00
C LEU A 194 -11.56 -2.33 -5.98
N GLY A 195 -12.50 -1.52 -6.47
CA GLY A 195 -13.39 -1.89 -7.58
C GLY A 195 -12.64 -2.08 -8.89
N GLN A 196 -11.72 -1.17 -9.23
CA GLN A 196 -10.97 -1.23 -10.49
C GLN A 196 -10.03 -2.44 -10.56
N TYR A 197 -9.37 -2.78 -9.45
CA TYR A 197 -8.31 -3.81 -9.44
C TYR A 197 -8.71 -5.11 -8.74
N MET A 198 -9.98 -5.27 -8.36
CA MET A 198 -10.50 -6.41 -7.60
C MET A 198 -10.03 -7.77 -8.13
N GLU A 199 -10.01 -7.92 -9.45
CA GLU A 199 -9.68 -9.19 -10.10
C GLU A 199 -8.17 -9.55 -10.05
N LEU A 200 -7.32 -8.60 -9.69
CA LEU A 200 -5.86 -8.77 -9.55
C LEU A 200 -5.47 -9.18 -8.14
N LEU A 201 -6.23 -8.75 -7.14
CA LEU A 201 -5.94 -8.90 -5.70
C LEU A 201 -5.63 -10.35 -5.27
N PRO A 202 -6.28 -11.40 -5.81
CA PRO A 202 -5.96 -12.78 -5.43
C PRO A 202 -4.52 -13.23 -5.77
N SER A 203 -3.77 -12.44 -6.54
CA SER A 203 -2.38 -12.73 -6.91
C SER A 203 -1.37 -11.78 -6.24
N VAL A 204 -1.83 -10.90 -5.36
CA VAL A 204 -1.03 -9.90 -4.65
C VAL A 204 -0.77 -10.39 -3.22
N ASP A 205 0.36 -10.00 -2.63
CA ASP A 205 0.76 -10.40 -1.28
C ASP A 205 0.58 -9.28 -0.24
N SER A 206 0.62 -8.01 -0.66
CA SER A 206 0.35 -6.87 0.23
C SER A 206 -0.16 -5.65 -0.53
N LEU A 207 -0.91 -4.81 0.17
CA LEU A 207 -1.47 -3.57 -0.37
C LEU A 207 -0.80 -2.34 0.19
N TRP A 208 -0.86 -1.28 -0.61
CA TRP A 208 -0.48 0.06 -0.23
C TRP A 208 -1.44 1.02 -0.94
N ILE A 209 -2.70 1.01 -0.52
CA ILE A 209 -3.75 1.87 -1.10
C ILE A 209 -3.91 3.04 -0.15
N GLY A 210 -3.43 4.22 -0.56
CA GLY A 210 -3.39 5.31 0.40
C GLY A 210 -2.95 6.69 -0.06
N GLU A 211 -2.47 6.88 -1.30
CA GLU A 211 -2.15 8.22 -1.81
C GLU A 211 -3.44 8.97 -2.15
N GLY A 212 -3.59 10.22 -1.70
CA GLY A 212 -4.77 11.04 -1.98
C GLY A 212 -6.06 10.57 -1.28
N PHE A 213 -5.96 9.70 -0.29
CA PHE A 213 -7.07 9.30 0.57
C PHE A 213 -7.20 10.24 1.78
N ASP A 214 -8.43 10.57 2.15
CA ASP A 214 -8.74 11.30 3.38
C ASP A 214 -8.97 10.33 4.53
N TYR A 215 -8.04 10.27 5.47
CA TYR A 215 -8.10 9.40 6.64
C TYR A 215 -8.90 10.02 7.81
N GLU A 216 -9.19 11.32 7.74
CA GLU A 216 -9.82 12.09 8.81
C GLU A 216 -11.32 12.29 8.58
N GLY A 217 -11.72 12.63 7.35
CA GLY A 217 -13.12 12.92 6.99
C GLY A 217 -13.92 11.71 6.51
N THR A 218 -13.30 10.54 6.35
CA THR A 218 -14.00 9.34 5.83
C THR A 218 -14.55 8.45 6.94
N ALA A 219 -15.70 7.85 6.66
CA ALA A 219 -16.42 6.94 7.56
C ALA A 219 -15.71 5.57 7.67
N PRO A 220 -15.89 4.83 8.78
CA PRO A 220 -15.16 3.59 9.03
C PRO A 220 -15.50 2.46 8.05
N ASP A 221 -16.70 2.46 7.49
CA ASP A 221 -17.09 1.57 6.39
C ASP A 221 -16.25 1.84 5.13
N TYR A 222 -16.02 3.10 4.76
CA TYR A 222 -15.14 3.46 3.65
C TYR A 222 -13.69 2.97 3.87
N TRP A 223 -13.17 3.09 5.09
CA TRP A 223 -11.89 2.48 5.46
C TRP A 223 -11.88 0.97 5.22
N LEU A 224 -12.92 0.27 5.65
CA LEU A 224 -13.04 -1.18 5.47
C LEU A 224 -13.04 -1.56 3.98
N ILE A 225 -13.85 -0.89 3.17
CA ILE A 225 -14.13 -1.32 1.80
C ILE A 225 -13.19 -0.77 0.74
N GLU A 226 -12.53 0.37 0.98
CA GLU A 226 -11.67 1.03 -0.03
C GLU A 226 -10.20 1.13 0.36
N ILE A 227 -9.87 1.12 1.66
CA ILE A 227 -8.50 1.38 2.15
C ILE A 227 -7.84 0.11 2.70
N SER A 228 -8.57 -0.70 3.49
CA SER A 228 -7.97 -1.73 4.35
C SER A 228 -7.43 -2.96 3.62
N GLY A 229 -8.08 -3.39 2.54
CA GLY A 229 -7.81 -4.68 1.89
C GLY A 229 -8.42 -5.91 2.58
N ILE A 230 -8.95 -5.76 3.80
CA ILE A 230 -9.46 -6.86 4.62
C ILE A 230 -10.53 -7.70 3.89
N PRO A 231 -11.49 -7.13 3.14
CA PRO A 231 -12.49 -7.92 2.40
C PRO A 231 -11.89 -8.93 1.40
N PHE A 232 -10.62 -8.74 1.02
CA PHE A 232 -9.89 -9.60 0.08
C PHE A 232 -8.83 -10.47 0.77
N GLY A 233 -8.81 -10.51 2.10
CA GLY A 233 -7.79 -11.23 2.87
C GLY A 233 -6.40 -10.61 2.78
N LEU A 234 -6.32 -9.33 2.39
CA LEU A 234 -5.07 -8.58 2.27
C LEU A 234 -4.99 -7.54 3.38
N MET A 235 -3.76 -7.18 3.74
CA MET A 235 -3.47 -6.06 4.65
C MET A 235 -2.78 -4.94 3.87
N GLY A 236 -2.97 -3.71 4.34
CA GLY A 236 -2.43 -2.52 3.69
C GLY A 236 -1.66 -1.58 4.61
N ASP A 237 -0.75 -0.81 4.01
CA ASP A 237 -0.10 0.33 4.65
C ASP A 237 -0.81 1.65 4.29
N MET A 238 -0.87 2.58 5.25
CA MET A 238 -1.35 3.95 5.01
C MET A 238 -0.25 4.83 4.44
N LEU A 239 -0.63 5.81 3.62
CA LEU A 239 0.35 6.62 2.88
C LEU A 239 0.22 8.12 3.04
N HIS A 240 -0.84 8.71 2.48
CA HIS A 240 -0.96 10.15 2.34
C HIS A 240 -0.87 10.80 3.73
N ARG A 241 0.14 11.68 3.92
CA ARG A 241 0.44 12.32 5.19
C ARG A 241 0.63 11.35 6.38
N GLY A 242 1.02 10.11 6.11
CA GLY A 242 1.13 9.05 7.11
C GLY A 242 -0.19 8.40 7.55
N GLY A 243 -1.32 8.90 7.06
CA GLY A 243 -2.65 8.50 7.51
C GLY A 243 -2.93 8.78 8.99
N ASN A 244 -3.90 8.06 9.54
CA ASN A 244 -4.28 8.17 10.95
C ASN A 244 -3.90 6.88 11.69
N LYS A 245 -2.86 6.93 12.53
CA LYS A 245 -2.33 5.75 13.23
C LYS A 245 -3.34 5.06 14.15
N TRP A 246 -4.23 5.81 14.80
CA TRP A 246 -5.21 5.24 15.72
C TRP A 246 -6.32 4.51 14.97
N ARG A 247 -6.91 5.16 13.96
CA ARG A 247 -7.92 4.56 13.09
C ARG A 247 -7.33 3.42 12.25
N GLY A 248 -6.12 3.57 11.74
CA GLY A 248 -5.40 2.54 11.00
C GLY A 248 -5.24 1.24 11.81
N MET A 249 -4.96 1.34 13.12
CA MET A 249 -4.86 0.16 13.98
C MET A 249 -6.17 -0.61 14.17
N VAL A 250 -7.34 0.02 13.97
CA VAL A 250 -8.63 -0.69 13.90
C VAL A 250 -8.68 -1.62 12.68
N PHE A 251 -7.90 -1.35 11.63
CA PHE A 251 -7.80 -2.17 10.42
C PHE A 251 -6.47 -2.91 10.28
N GLY A 252 -5.61 -2.87 11.30
CA GLY A 252 -4.31 -3.55 11.29
C GLY A 252 -3.27 -2.84 10.42
N MET A 253 -3.51 -1.58 10.10
CA MET A 253 -2.69 -0.79 9.19
C MET A 253 -1.76 0.16 9.97
N THR A 254 -0.54 0.29 9.47
CA THR A 254 0.43 1.29 9.95
C THR A 254 0.79 2.28 8.85
N PRO A 255 1.33 3.47 9.20
CA PRO A 255 1.97 4.33 8.21
C PRO A 255 3.09 3.59 7.47
N ARG A 256 3.23 3.82 6.18
CA ARG A 256 4.33 3.25 5.39
C ARG A 256 5.67 3.74 5.94
N CYS A 257 6.52 2.79 6.31
CA CYS A 257 7.85 3.10 6.84
C CYS A 257 8.66 3.95 5.85
N ASN A 258 9.35 4.98 6.36
CA ASN A 258 10.15 5.93 5.60
C ASN A 258 9.39 6.81 4.60
N TRP A 259 8.06 6.89 4.70
CA TRP A 259 7.33 7.93 3.98
C TRP A 259 7.60 9.31 4.63
N PRO A 260 8.02 10.34 3.87
CA PRO A 260 8.52 11.59 4.46
C PRO A 260 7.53 12.33 5.36
N GLU A 261 6.24 12.26 5.03
CA GLU A 261 5.17 12.90 5.79
C GLU A 261 4.54 11.95 6.84
N GLY A 262 5.05 10.73 6.95
CA GLY A 262 4.52 9.69 7.84
C GLY A 262 5.22 9.60 9.18
N GLY A 263 4.47 9.29 10.23
CA GLY A 263 5.04 8.88 11.51
C GLY A 263 5.75 7.53 11.40
N SER A 264 6.68 7.25 12.33
CA SER A 264 7.37 5.96 12.38
C SER A 264 6.40 4.84 12.75
N PRO A 265 6.31 3.73 11.98
CA PRO A 265 5.51 2.58 12.36
C PRO A 265 6.21 1.68 13.39
N LEU A 266 7.51 1.92 13.66
CA LEU A 266 8.34 1.06 14.50
C LEU A 266 7.78 0.83 15.92
N PRO A 267 7.24 1.84 16.64
CA PRO A 267 6.67 1.60 17.97
C PRO A 267 5.54 0.57 17.97
N ILE A 268 4.69 0.61 16.93
CA ILE A 268 3.59 -0.34 16.76
C ILE A 268 4.12 -1.73 16.36
N TRP A 269 5.09 -1.80 15.46
CA TRP A 269 5.71 -3.09 15.10
C TRP A 269 6.40 -3.77 16.28
N GLN A 270 7.09 -2.99 17.14
CA GLN A 270 7.67 -3.52 18.38
C GLN A 270 6.59 -4.01 19.36
N LEU A 271 5.44 -3.33 19.42
CA LEU A 271 4.28 -3.82 20.17
C LEU A 271 3.79 -5.16 19.59
N TRP A 272 3.63 -5.26 18.27
CA TRP A 272 3.20 -6.49 17.61
C TRP A 272 4.14 -7.66 17.86
N GLU A 273 5.46 -7.42 17.85
CA GLU A 273 6.46 -8.42 18.19
C GLU A 273 6.33 -8.90 19.64
N ARG A 274 6.26 -7.96 20.61
CA ARG A 274 6.07 -8.31 22.03
C ARG A 274 4.75 -9.03 22.30
N PHE A 275 3.69 -8.59 21.63
CA PHE A 275 2.37 -9.21 21.69
C PHE A 275 2.30 -10.53 20.91
N GLY A 276 3.26 -10.84 20.03
CA GLY A 276 3.20 -12.02 19.15
C GLY A 276 1.98 -12.01 18.24
N MET A 277 1.86 -10.95 17.42
CA MET A 277 0.74 -10.70 16.50
C MET A 277 0.58 -11.76 15.40
N GLU A 278 1.66 -12.46 15.04
CA GLU A 278 1.63 -13.49 14.01
C GLU A 278 0.68 -14.63 14.39
N GLY A 279 -0.27 -14.95 13.49
CA GLY A 279 -1.28 -15.98 13.70
C GLY A 279 -2.40 -15.59 14.67
N CYS A 280 -2.65 -14.29 14.86
CA CYS A 280 -3.88 -13.82 15.48
C CYS A 280 -5.09 -14.08 14.57
N THR A 281 -6.25 -14.32 15.18
CA THR A 281 -7.54 -14.18 14.49
C THR A 281 -8.04 -12.74 14.68
N VAL A 282 -8.49 -12.10 13.60
CA VAL A 282 -8.95 -10.71 13.64
C VAL A 282 -10.48 -10.68 13.67
N HIS A 283 -11.03 -10.09 14.72
CA HIS A 283 -12.46 -9.80 14.82
C HIS A 283 -12.66 -8.29 14.85
N GLY A 284 -13.12 -7.73 13.74
CA GLY A 284 -13.37 -6.29 13.61
C GLY A 284 -14.78 -5.92 14.04
N TRP A 285 -15.07 -4.62 14.14
CA TRP A 285 -16.42 -4.11 14.44
C TRP A 285 -17.49 -4.52 13.39
N TRP A 286 -17.05 -5.00 12.22
CA TRP A 286 -17.90 -5.55 11.16
C TRP A 286 -18.20 -7.05 11.33
N ASP A 287 -17.56 -7.71 12.29
CA ASP A 287 -17.76 -9.12 12.61
C ASP A 287 -18.74 -9.27 13.78
N GLU A 288 -19.78 -10.07 13.60
CA GLU A 288 -20.77 -10.36 14.64
C GLU A 288 -20.16 -11.12 15.83
N GLU A 289 -19.05 -11.84 15.62
CA GLU A 289 -18.31 -12.55 16.66
C GLU A 289 -17.29 -11.67 17.39
N CYS A 290 -17.24 -10.36 17.12
CA CYS A 290 -16.29 -9.48 17.77
C CYS A 290 -16.47 -9.43 19.29
N PRO A 291 -15.45 -9.84 20.07
CA PRO A 291 -15.59 -9.96 21.51
C PRO A 291 -15.54 -8.62 22.23
N VAL A 292 -15.39 -7.49 21.51
CA VAL A 292 -15.28 -6.15 22.10
C VAL A 292 -16.13 -5.15 21.36
N LEU A 293 -17.05 -4.50 22.08
CA LEU A 293 -17.92 -3.47 21.54
C LEU A 293 -17.77 -2.16 22.33
N PRO A 294 -17.43 -1.04 21.66
CA PRO A 294 -17.50 0.27 22.29
C PRO A 294 -18.96 0.66 22.55
N THR A 295 -19.23 1.24 23.72
CA THR A 295 -20.59 1.72 24.05
C THR A 295 -21.02 2.96 23.26
N HIS A 296 -20.07 3.73 22.71
CA HIS A 296 -20.38 4.89 21.87
C HIS A 296 -20.36 4.51 20.37
N PRO A 297 -21.43 4.79 19.59
CA PRO A 297 -21.57 4.30 18.21
C PRO A 297 -20.52 4.82 17.23
N SER A 298 -19.99 6.02 17.49
CA SER A 298 -18.90 6.62 16.71
C SER A 298 -17.51 6.07 17.04
N CYS A 299 -17.38 5.18 18.04
CA CYS A 299 -16.13 4.47 18.33
C CYS A 299 -16.20 3.08 17.71
N LYS A 300 -15.10 2.65 17.08
CA LYS A 300 -14.97 1.31 16.48
C LYS A 300 -13.81 0.57 17.13
N ALA A 301 -13.99 -0.73 17.35
CA ALA A 301 -12.94 -1.58 17.92
C ALA A 301 -12.72 -2.84 17.08
N THR A 302 -11.48 -3.31 17.10
CA THR A 302 -11.07 -4.58 16.50
C THR A 302 -10.20 -5.33 17.50
N ALA A 303 -10.50 -6.61 17.69
CA ALA A 303 -9.75 -7.53 18.55
C ALA A 303 -8.86 -8.45 17.70
N TYR A 304 -7.57 -8.49 18.04
CA TYR A 304 -6.59 -9.43 17.51
C TYR A 304 -6.37 -10.52 18.56
N VAL A 305 -6.97 -11.68 18.35
CA VAL A 305 -7.13 -12.72 19.37
C VAL A 305 -6.12 -13.85 19.19
N ARG A 306 -5.52 -14.24 20.30
CA ARG A 306 -4.72 -15.45 20.52
C ARG A 306 -5.36 -16.27 21.65
N GLU A 307 -4.90 -17.50 21.83
CA GLU A 307 -5.45 -18.44 22.82
C GLU A 307 -5.55 -17.88 24.25
N GLU A 308 -4.56 -17.10 24.69
CA GLU A 308 -4.47 -16.59 26.07
C GLU A 308 -4.40 -15.06 26.18
N ARG A 309 -4.43 -14.34 25.05
CA ARG A 309 -4.33 -12.87 25.03
C ARG A 309 -5.01 -12.27 23.82
N MET A 310 -5.49 -11.04 23.95
CA MET A 310 -6.02 -10.25 22.85
C MET A 310 -5.45 -8.83 22.89
N LEU A 311 -5.20 -8.26 21.71
CA LEU A 311 -4.93 -6.84 21.54
C LEU A 311 -6.20 -6.21 20.98
N VAL A 312 -6.70 -5.18 21.64
CA VAL A 312 -7.88 -4.43 21.23
C VAL A 312 -7.44 -3.07 20.76
N ALA A 313 -7.67 -2.76 19.49
CA ALA A 313 -7.52 -1.40 18.96
C ALA A 313 -8.89 -0.73 18.92
N VAL A 314 -9.03 0.44 19.53
CA VAL A 314 -10.26 1.24 19.50
C VAL A 314 -9.96 2.66 19.04
N ALA A 315 -10.76 3.23 18.14
CA ALA A 315 -10.60 4.61 17.67
C ALA A 315 -11.95 5.32 17.44
N SER A 316 -11.91 6.65 17.42
CA SER A 316 -13.09 7.53 17.31
C SER A 316 -13.27 8.15 15.93
N TRP A 317 -14.52 8.12 15.47
CA TRP A 317 -15.07 8.88 14.35
C TRP A 317 -16.04 9.98 14.80
N ALA A 318 -16.05 10.32 16.09
CA ALA A 318 -16.80 11.48 16.57
C ALA A 318 -16.10 12.79 16.17
N GLU A 319 -16.88 13.83 15.89
CA GLU A 319 -16.39 15.19 15.61
C GLU A 319 -15.93 15.90 16.88
N GLU A 320 -16.46 15.49 18.04
CA GLU A 320 -16.19 16.07 19.36
C GLU A 320 -15.66 14.99 20.32
N PRO A 321 -14.99 15.38 21.42
CA PRO A 321 -14.54 14.43 22.43
C PRO A 321 -15.70 13.63 23.01
N VAL A 322 -15.59 12.30 22.99
CA VAL A 322 -16.61 11.39 23.52
C VAL A 322 -16.02 10.45 24.56
N ARG A 323 -16.89 9.93 25.41
CA ARG A 323 -16.56 8.90 26.39
C ARG A 323 -17.17 7.58 25.95
N THR A 324 -16.35 6.53 25.89
CA THR A 324 -16.80 5.17 25.59
C THR A 324 -16.25 4.20 26.62
N ALA A 325 -17.06 3.24 27.05
CA ALA A 325 -16.55 2.03 27.70
C ALA A 325 -16.35 0.94 26.65
N LEU A 326 -15.63 -0.12 27.01
CA LEU A 326 -15.50 -1.33 26.21
C LEU A 326 -16.28 -2.46 26.87
N GLU A 327 -17.28 -2.98 26.17
CA GLU A 327 -18.05 -4.16 26.57
C GLU A 327 -17.36 -5.41 26.02
N PHE A 328 -17.07 -6.38 26.88
CA PHE A 328 -16.34 -7.58 26.52
C PHE A 328 -17.29 -8.79 26.47
N HIS A 329 -17.56 -9.27 25.26
CA HIS A 329 -18.29 -10.51 24.98
C HIS A 329 -17.27 -11.63 24.75
N LEU A 330 -16.70 -12.11 25.84
CA LEU A 330 -15.50 -12.93 25.79
C LEU A 330 -15.70 -14.27 25.07
N PRO A 331 -14.65 -14.80 24.40
CA PRO A 331 -14.65 -16.16 23.88
C PRO A 331 -14.91 -17.20 24.97
N GLU A 332 -15.36 -18.39 24.57
CA GLU A 332 -15.58 -19.50 25.51
C GLU A 332 -14.31 -19.81 26.32
N GLY A 333 -14.47 -19.99 27.65
CA GLY A 333 -13.36 -20.26 28.57
C GLY A 333 -12.57 -19.03 29.03
N TRP A 334 -13.01 -17.82 28.71
CA TRP A 334 -12.48 -16.57 29.27
C TRP A 334 -13.48 -16.00 30.29
N GLU A 335 -12.98 -15.62 31.47
CA GLU A 335 -13.79 -14.96 32.51
C GLU A 335 -13.20 -13.59 32.85
N VAL A 336 -13.98 -12.51 32.72
CA VAL A 336 -13.52 -11.13 32.94
C VAL A 336 -12.75 -10.95 34.25
N ALA A 337 -13.25 -11.56 35.34
CA ALA A 337 -12.63 -11.48 36.67
C ALA A 337 -11.22 -12.10 36.74
N ALA A 338 -10.89 -13.01 35.82
CA ALA A 338 -9.58 -13.65 35.73
C ALA A 338 -8.67 -12.97 34.68
N LEU A 339 -9.12 -11.92 34.01
CA LEU A 339 -8.34 -11.23 32.98
C LEU A 339 -7.60 -10.01 33.55
N ARG A 340 -6.40 -9.80 33.04
CA ARG A 340 -5.62 -8.59 33.25
C ARG A 340 -5.78 -7.68 32.04
N PHE A 341 -6.14 -6.44 32.29
CA PHE A 341 -6.23 -5.41 31.26
C PHE A 341 -5.10 -4.41 31.44
N THR A 342 -4.53 -3.94 30.34
CA THR A 342 -3.43 -2.97 30.37
C THR A 342 -3.52 -2.07 29.15
N VAL A 343 -3.44 -0.75 29.37
CA VAL A 343 -3.20 0.22 28.30
C VAL A 343 -1.70 0.50 28.31
N PRO A 344 -0.91 -0.15 27.44
CA PRO A 344 0.55 -0.04 27.49
C PRO A 344 1.01 1.34 27.02
N TYR A 345 2.17 1.78 27.50
CA TYR A 345 2.89 2.88 26.84
C TYR A 345 3.30 2.46 25.42
N ILE A 346 3.02 3.33 24.45
CA ILE A 346 3.49 3.18 23.07
C ILE A 346 3.96 4.54 22.62
N GLN A 347 5.27 4.63 22.35
CA GLN A 347 5.90 5.88 21.93
C GLN A 347 5.15 6.51 20.76
N ASP A 348 4.89 7.81 20.87
CA ASP A 348 4.19 8.62 19.88
C ASP A 348 2.78 8.09 19.54
N PHE A 349 2.13 7.29 20.40
CA PHE A 349 0.78 6.77 20.17
C PHE A 349 -0.13 6.93 21.40
N GLN A 350 0.31 6.48 22.58
CA GLN A 350 -0.44 6.61 23.84
C GLN A 350 0.48 6.51 25.05
N ASP A 351 0.08 7.13 26.16
CA ASP A 351 0.71 6.92 27.47
C ASP A 351 0.16 5.67 28.18
N GLU A 352 0.95 5.11 29.10
CA GLU A 352 0.45 4.06 29.97
C GLU A 352 -0.61 4.63 30.93
N GLN A 353 -1.74 3.94 31.04
CA GLN A 353 -2.80 4.31 32.00
C GLN A 353 -3.43 3.07 32.64
N PRO A 354 -3.85 3.16 33.91
CA PRO A 354 -4.64 2.11 34.53
C PRO A 354 -5.97 1.95 33.78
N PHE A 355 -6.41 0.70 33.61
CA PHE A 355 -7.67 0.40 32.96
C PHE A 355 -8.29 -0.86 33.57
N CYS A 356 -9.52 -0.72 34.02
CA CYS A 356 -10.37 -1.81 34.49
C CYS A 356 -11.55 -2.00 33.53
N PRO A 357 -12.11 -3.22 33.44
CA PRO A 357 -13.37 -3.45 32.73
C PRO A 357 -14.47 -2.51 33.21
N GLY A 358 -15.17 -1.88 32.26
CA GLY A 358 -16.21 -0.89 32.55
C GLY A 358 -15.70 0.54 32.71
N ASP A 359 -14.38 0.77 32.78
CA ASP A 359 -13.83 2.12 32.75
C ASP A 359 -14.15 2.80 31.43
N SER A 360 -14.43 4.10 31.52
CA SER A 360 -14.71 4.92 30.36
C SER A 360 -13.44 5.60 29.87
N LEU A 361 -13.06 5.30 28.64
CA LEU A 361 -11.99 5.96 27.89
C LEU A 361 -12.48 7.29 27.33
N LEU A 362 -11.67 8.34 27.50
CA LEU A 362 -11.83 9.59 26.75
C LEU A 362 -11.24 9.39 25.36
N MET A 363 -12.05 9.68 24.36
CA MET A 363 -11.71 9.55 22.95
C MET A 363 -11.78 10.94 22.31
N GLU A 364 -10.61 11.55 22.10
CA GLU A 364 -10.51 12.76 21.30
C GLU A 364 -10.90 12.47 19.84
N PRO A 365 -11.37 13.48 19.08
CA PRO A 365 -11.64 13.32 17.65
C PRO A 365 -10.45 12.68 16.93
N ALA A 366 -10.73 11.63 16.16
CA ALA A 366 -9.76 10.86 15.38
C ALA A 366 -8.60 10.21 16.17
N HIS A 367 -8.70 10.10 17.49
CA HIS A 367 -7.75 9.39 18.33
C HIS A 367 -8.30 8.03 18.79
N GLY A 368 -7.44 7.26 19.45
CA GLY A 368 -7.77 5.93 19.91
C GLY A 368 -6.82 5.42 20.99
N HIS A 369 -7.09 4.20 21.43
CA HIS A 369 -6.27 3.47 22.41
C HIS A 369 -6.07 2.03 21.96
N ILE A 370 -4.97 1.46 22.41
CA ILE A 370 -4.72 0.02 22.38
C ILE A 370 -4.82 -0.50 23.81
N VAL A 371 -5.60 -1.55 23.99
CA VAL A 371 -5.73 -2.29 25.25
C VAL A 371 -5.23 -3.71 25.03
N ILE A 372 -4.35 -4.20 25.88
CA ILE A 372 -3.96 -5.61 25.93
C ILE A 372 -4.79 -6.28 27.03
N VAL A 373 -5.37 -7.42 26.71
CA VAL A 373 -6.09 -8.28 27.65
C VAL A 373 -5.40 -9.64 27.68
N GLU A 374 -5.00 -10.09 28.87
CA GLU A 374 -4.31 -11.36 29.06
C GLU A 374 -5.05 -12.20 30.10
N LYS A 375 -5.08 -13.53 29.92
CA LYS A 375 -5.47 -14.43 31.01
C LYS A 375 -4.51 -14.26 32.17
N GLY A 376 -5.05 -14.06 33.38
CA GLY A 376 -4.25 -14.05 34.59
C GLY A 376 -3.52 -15.38 34.70
N LYS A 377 -2.22 -15.33 35.03
CA LYS A 377 -1.51 -16.55 35.45
C LYS A 377 -2.25 -17.07 36.69
N GLY A 378 -2.91 -18.22 36.55
CA GLY A 378 -3.55 -18.88 37.69
C GLY A 378 -2.55 -18.91 38.86
N GLN A 379 -3.00 -18.45 40.03
CA GLN A 379 -2.22 -18.56 41.25
C GLN A 379 -1.94 -20.02 41.61
#